data_AF-A0A3P7J2G5-F1
#
_entry.id   AF-A0A3P7J2G5-F1
#
_cell.length_a   1.000
_cell.length_b   1.000
_cell.length_c   1.000
_cell.angle_alpha   90.00
_cell.angle_beta   90.00
_cell.angle_gamma   90.00
#
_symmetry.space_group_name_H-M   'P 1'
#
loop_
_entity.id
_entity.type
_entity.pdbx_description
1 polymer ?
#
loop_
_entity_poly.entity_id
_entity_poly.type
_entity_poly.pdbx_seq_one_letter_code
_entity_poly.pdbx_strand_id
1 'polypeptide(L)'
;MEPICRRVKDTGGVYFVPCFTGLYTPYWDPSARGTILGMTQATKKAHICLAALRAVAYQSAEMIEAVEQDLGDIKIQAIRVSLVKL
;
A
#
# COMPACT_ATOMS: atom_id res chain seq x y z
N MET A 1 10.65 11.34 -2.18
CA MET A 1 9.39 11.11 -2.91
C MET A 1 9.65 11.36 -4.38
N GLU A 2 9.28 10.40 -5.22
CA GLU A 2 9.51 10.47 -6.66
C GLU A 2 8.79 11.73 -7.26
N PRO A 3 9.41 12.51 -8.17
CA PRO A 3 8.86 13.77 -8.67
C PRO A 3 7.49 13.70 -9.38
N ILE A 4 7.18 12.64 -10.12
CA ILE A 4 5.90 12.45 -10.82
C ILE A 4 4.74 12.35 -9.83
N CYS A 5 4.98 11.71 -8.68
CA CYS A 5 3.98 11.56 -7.63
C CYS A 5 3.57 12.92 -7.02
N ARG A 6 4.41 13.97 -7.13
CA ARG A 6 4.10 15.34 -6.64
C ARG A 6 3.25 16.16 -7.60
N ARG A 7 2.98 15.67 -8.82
CA ARG A 7 2.23 16.40 -9.85
C ARG A 7 0.71 16.39 -9.64
N VAL A 8 0.23 15.66 -8.64
CA VAL A 8 -1.18 15.47 -8.30
C VAL A 8 -1.36 15.63 -6.80
N LYS A 9 -2.56 16.07 -6.37
CA LYS A 9 -2.86 16.30 -4.94
C LYS A 9 -3.23 15.02 -4.20
N ASP A 10 -3.82 14.05 -4.89
CA ASP A 10 -4.27 12.77 -4.37
C ASP A 10 -4.22 11.69 -5.47
N THR A 11 -4.71 10.48 -5.19
CA THR A 11 -4.74 9.37 -6.17
C THR A 11 -5.93 9.44 -7.13
N GLY A 12 -6.82 10.43 -7.01
CA GLY A 12 -8.01 10.55 -7.84
C GLY A 12 -8.94 9.33 -7.75
N GLY A 13 -9.00 8.69 -6.57
CA GLY A 13 -9.76 7.45 -6.36
C GLY A 13 -9.06 6.18 -6.81
N VAL A 14 -7.86 6.27 -7.40
CA VAL A 14 -7.09 5.09 -7.81
C VAL A 14 -6.54 4.36 -6.58
N TYR A 15 -6.75 3.04 -6.56
CA TYR A 15 -6.13 2.11 -5.63
C TYR A 15 -5.26 1.12 -6.39
N PHE A 16 -4.10 0.80 -5.83
CA PHE A 16 -3.25 -0.27 -6.33
C PHE A 16 -3.10 -1.33 -5.25
N VAL A 17 -3.39 -2.59 -5.60
CA VAL A 17 -3.17 -3.75 -4.74
C VAL A 17 -2.00 -4.54 -5.34
N PRO A 18 -0.78 -4.50 -4.76
CA PRO A 18 0.45 -4.97 -5.41
C PRO A 18 0.75 -6.45 -5.13
N CYS A 19 -0.23 -7.33 -5.32
CA CYS A 19 -0.14 -8.77 -5.04
C CYS A 19 0.63 -9.53 -6.13
N PHE A 20 1.91 -9.20 -6.37
CA PHE A 20 2.69 -9.84 -7.44
C PHE A 20 2.97 -11.33 -7.18
N THR A 21 3.02 -11.73 -5.91
CA THR A 21 3.28 -13.12 -5.48
C THR A 21 2.16 -13.67 -4.58
N GLY A 22 0.95 -13.10 -4.69
CA GLY A 22 -0.17 -13.37 -3.79
C GLY A 22 -0.30 -12.36 -2.65
N LEU A 23 -1.31 -12.56 -1.81
CA LEU A 23 -1.54 -11.85 -0.56
C LEU A 23 -1.13 -12.75 0.62
N TYR A 24 -0.38 -12.18 1.55
CA TYR A 24 0.00 -12.85 2.79
C TYR A 24 -0.88 -12.32 3.93
N THR A 25 -0.32 -12.08 5.11
CA THR A 25 -1.04 -11.49 6.24
C THR A 25 -1.82 -10.24 5.84
N PRO A 26 -3.10 -10.09 6.22
CA PRO A 26 -3.96 -11.03 6.96
C PRO A 26 -4.73 -12.06 6.10
N TYR A 27 -4.65 -11.99 4.78
CA TYR A 27 -5.59 -12.66 3.86
C TYR A 27 -5.17 -14.06 3.38
N TRP A 28 -3.87 -14.35 3.30
CA TRP A 28 -3.31 -15.66 2.93
C TRP A 28 -3.86 -16.25 1.60
N ASP A 29 -3.94 -15.43 0.56
CA ASP A 29 -4.40 -15.84 -0.77
C ASP A 29 -3.23 -15.87 -1.78
N PRO A 30 -2.63 -17.03 -2.08
CA PRO A 30 -1.57 -17.15 -3.09
C PRO A 30 -2.07 -16.97 -4.53
N SER A 31 -3.39 -17.04 -4.76
CA SER A 31 -3.99 -16.85 -6.09
C SER A 31 -4.19 -15.37 -6.44
N ALA A 32 -4.17 -14.47 -5.44
CA ALA A 32 -4.31 -13.04 -5.65
C ALA A 32 -3.26 -12.49 -6.62
N ARG A 33 -3.65 -11.48 -7.40
CA ARG A 33 -2.79 -10.83 -8.42
C ARG A 33 -2.85 -9.32 -8.32
N GLY A 34 -1.76 -8.68 -8.77
CA GLY A 34 -1.65 -7.24 -8.82
C GLY A 34 -2.82 -6.60 -9.58
N THR A 35 -3.53 -5.67 -8.95
CA THR A 35 -4.76 -5.08 -9.51
C THR A 35 -4.80 -3.57 -9.27
N ILE A 36 -5.19 -2.81 -10.30
CA ILE A 36 -5.44 -1.36 -10.20
C ILE A 36 -6.95 -1.12 -10.34
N LEU A 37 -7.52 -0.38 -9.40
CA LEU A 37 -8.96 -0.10 -9.29
C LEU A 37 -9.21 1.42 -9.25
N GLY A 38 -10.44 1.84 -9.55
CA GLY A 38 -10.87 3.24 -9.39
C GLY A 38 -10.35 4.20 -10.47
N MET A 39 -9.96 3.68 -11.63
CA MET A 39 -9.57 4.52 -12.77
C MET A 39 -10.78 5.21 -13.40
N THR A 40 -10.58 6.46 -13.81
CA THR A 40 -11.53 7.24 -14.61
C THR A 40 -10.80 7.83 -15.82
N GLN A 41 -11.52 8.49 -16.72
CA GLN A 41 -10.91 9.21 -17.85
C GLN A 41 -9.94 10.32 -17.39
N ALA A 42 -10.10 10.85 -16.18
CA ALA A 42 -9.20 11.86 -15.61
C ALA A 42 -7.91 11.27 -14.99
N THR A 43 -7.78 9.94 -14.93
CA THR A 43 -6.61 9.28 -14.32
C THR A 43 -5.33 9.55 -15.11
N LYS A 44 -4.25 9.91 -14.40
CA LYS A 44 -2.92 10.21 -14.96
C LYS A 44 -1.89 9.25 -14.38
N LYS A 45 -0.73 9.11 -15.05
CA LYS A 45 0.41 8.32 -14.54
C LYS A 45 0.82 8.72 -13.10
N ALA A 46 0.71 10.01 -12.77
CA ALA A 46 0.99 10.52 -11.45
C ALA A 46 0.03 9.97 -10.37
N HIS A 47 -1.26 9.78 -10.67
CA HIS A 47 -2.22 9.15 -9.76
C HIS A 47 -1.85 7.69 -9.48
N ILE A 48 -1.43 6.95 -10.51
CA ILE A 48 -1.00 5.54 -10.38
C ILE A 48 0.31 5.43 -9.58
N CYS A 49 1.30 6.31 -9.85
CA CYS A 49 2.53 6.39 -9.05
C CYS A 49 2.19 6.58 -7.57
N LEU A 50 1.32 7.56 -7.27
CA LEU A 50 0.96 7.87 -5.90
C LEU A 50 0.17 6.74 -5.25
N ALA A 51 -0.71 6.06 -6.00
CA ALA A 51 -1.43 4.89 -5.53
C ALA A 51 -0.49 3.75 -5.18
N ALA A 52 0.60 3.55 -5.94
CA ALA A 52 1.61 2.56 -5.61
C ALA A 52 2.39 2.87 -4.34
N LEU A 53 2.71 4.13 -4.08
CA LEU A 53 3.30 4.53 -2.79
C LEU A 53 2.32 4.31 -1.62
N ARG A 54 1.04 4.66 -1.81
CA ARG A 54 0.01 4.44 -0.79
C ARG A 54 -0.22 2.95 -0.52
N ALA A 55 -0.13 2.10 -1.54
CA ALA A 55 -0.28 0.66 -1.39
C ALA A 55 0.73 0.03 -0.43
N VAL A 56 1.97 0.52 -0.40
CA VAL A 56 2.99 0.07 0.57
C VAL A 56 2.58 0.47 1.99
N ALA A 57 2.07 1.69 2.17
CA ALA A 57 1.59 2.16 3.46
C ALA A 57 0.36 1.37 3.94
N TYR A 58 -0.59 1.08 3.04
CA TYR A 58 -1.77 0.28 3.36
C TYR A 58 -1.42 -1.14 3.80
N GLN A 59 -0.57 -1.86 3.05
CA GLN A 59 -0.11 -3.20 3.47
C GLN A 59 0.63 -3.18 4.82
N SER A 60 1.41 -2.12 5.06
CA SER A 60 2.10 -1.97 6.35
C SER A 60 1.10 -1.75 7.49
N ALA A 61 0.05 -0.96 7.26
CA ALA A 61 -1.02 -0.74 8.24
C ALA A 61 -1.82 -2.02 8.50
N GLU A 62 -2.25 -2.74 7.45
CA GLU A 62 -2.97 -4.00 7.57
C GLU A 62 -2.15 -5.06 8.31
N MET A 63 -0.84 -5.14 8.04
CA MET A 63 0.06 -6.03 8.77
C MET A 63 0.13 -5.66 10.27
N ILE A 64 0.24 -4.38 10.59
CA ILE A 64 0.27 -3.91 11.98
C ILE A 64 -1.04 -4.22 12.69
N GLU A 65 -2.17 -3.97 12.05
CA GLU A 65 -3.48 -4.30 12.60
C GLU A 65 -3.62 -5.80 12.86
N ALA A 66 -3.16 -6.64 11.93
CA ALA A 66 -3.16 -8.10 12.12
C ALA A 66 -2.28 -8.52 13.31
N VAL A 67 -1.07 -7.96 13.42
CA VAL A 67 -0.17 -8.24 14.55
C VAL A 67 -0.75 -7.77 15.88
N GLU A 68 -1.36 -6.58 15.93
CA GLU A 68 -2.01 -6.09 17.15
C GLU A 68 -3.19 -6.97 17.56
N GLN A 69 -3.96 -7.52 16.62
CA GLN A 69 -5.03 -8.48 16.91
C GLN A 69 -4.49 -9.76 17.55
N ASP A 70 -3.36 -10.28 17.04
CA ASP A 70 -2.70 -11.46 17.61
C ASP A 70 -2.13 -11.21 19.02
N LEU A 71 -1.75 -9.96 19.33
CA LEU A 71 -1.20 -9.56 20.63
C LEU A 71 -2.27 -9.16 21.67
N GLY A 72 -3.54 -9.00 21.26
CA GLY A 72 -4.63 -8.57 22.13
C GLY A 72 -4.57 -7.08 22.49
N ASP A 73 -4.39 -6.77 23.78
CA ASP A 73 -4.43 -5.37 24.30
C ASP A 73 -3.12 -4.58 24.06
N ILE A 74 -2.11 -5.19 23.44
CA ILE A 74 -0.82 -4.54 23.19
C ILE A 74 -0.87 -3.77 21.87
N LYS A 75 -0.58 -2.46 21.94
CA LYS A 75 -0.52 -1.55 20.78
C LYS A 75 0.91 -1.24 20.35
N ILE A 76 1.16 -1.32 19.04
CA ILE A 76 2.45 -0.95 18.44
C ILE A 76 2.59 0.56 18.47
N GLN A 77 3.54 1.05 19.28
CA GLN A 77 3.72 2.49 19.52
C GLN A 77 4.57 3.19 18.46
N ALA A 78 5.46 2.45 17.78
CA ALA A 78 6.40 3.05 16.85
C ALA A 78 6.85 2.04 15.79
N ILE A 79 6.96 2.52 14.55
CA ILE A 79 7.57 1.81 13.43
C ILE A 79 8.89 2.53 13.13
N ARG A 80 10.01 1.81 13.19
CA ARG A 80 11.31 2.34 12.79
C ARG A 80 11.60 1.91 11.36
N VAL A 81 11.88 2.88 10.49
CA VAL A 81 12.21 2.64 9.09
C VAL A 81 13.66 3.03 8.85
N SER A 82 14.43 2.14 8.24
CA SER A 82 15.84 2.37 7.91
C SER A 82 16.01 2.63 6.43
N LEU A 83 16.92 3.55 6.08
CA LEU A 83 17.35 3.75 4.70
C LEU A 83 18.33 2.64 4.34
N VAL A 84 17.84 1.61 3.64
CA VAL A 84 18.73 0.67 2.96
C VAL A 84 19.20 1.35 1.69
N LYS A 85 20.48 1.72 1.64
CA LYS A 85 21.12 2.11 0.37
C LYS A 85 21.28 0.83 -0.46
N LEU A 86 20.51 0.75 -1.54
CA LEU A 86 20.76 -0.17 -2.64
C LEU A 86 21.99 0.30 -3.43
#